data_AF-A0A938NR03-F1
#
_entry.id   AF-A0A938NR03-F1
#
_cell.length_a   1.000
_cell.length_b   1.000
_cell.length_c   1.000
_cell.angle_alpha   90.00
_cell.angle_beta   90.00
_cell.angle_gamma   90.00
#
_symmetry.space_group_name_H-M   'P 1'
#
loop_
_entity.id
_entity.type
_entity.pdbx_description
1 polymer ?
#
loop_
_entity_poly.entity_id
_entity_poly.type
_entity_poly.pdbx_seq_one_letter_code
_entity_poly.pdbx_strand_id
1 'polypeptide(L)'
;MYTTDAKTLERLQENKERSGLPIDFYYLGGGDKNNADRGGAPQQVSLKTLEKCLATKGPVTVIPGRADLMFNAITDEQAALFPTWEKDLLLIQHSTGVLTSMGYTKKLNRDAEILANAAERAAVSAHLFSKAVYPAGQLQKGWELVLRNHFHDTLPATSIPIAHEYAWNDGIIALNQFSGVYADSVGSLSRLK
;
A
#
# COMPACT_ATOMS: atom_id res chain seq x y z
N MET A 1 3.23 6.34 30.77
CA MET A 1 3.31 7.37 29.69
C MET A 1 4.60 7.13 28.95
N TYR A 2 4.64 7.23 27.62
CA TYR A 2 5.83 6.83 26.82
C TYR A 2 7.14 7.43 27.35
N THR A 3 7.09 8.66 27.88
CA THR A 3 8.20 9.37 28.54
C THR A 3 8.91 8.57 29.66
N THR A 4 8.17 7.71 30.39
CA THR A 4 8.65 6.98 31.57
C THR A 4 8.19 5.51 31.60
N ASP A 5 7.62 5.02 30.50
CA ASP A 5 7.02 3.69 30.42
C ASP A 5 8.12 2.63 30.31
N ALA A 6 8.10 1.63 31.19
CA ALA A 6 9.19 0.66 31.30
C ALA A 6 9.46 -0.10 29.99
N LYS A 7 8.40 -0.50 29.26
CA LYS A 7 8.55 -1.19 27.96
C LYS A 7 9.14 -0.29 26.89
N THR A 8 8.76 0.99 26.90
CA THR A 8 9.33 2.01 26.01
C THR A 8 10.82 2.16 26.27
N LEU A 9 11.23 2.24 27.54
CA LEU A 9 12.64 2.37 27.93
C LEU A 9 13.47 1.13 27.55
N GLU A 10 12.91 -0.06 27.76
CA GLU A 10 13.52 -1.33 27.36
C GLU A 10 13.75 -1.37 25.84
N ARG A 11 12.73 -1.06 25.03
CA ARG A 11 12.84 -1.06 23.57
C ARG A 11 13.83 -0.01 23.05
N LEU A 12 13.90 1.17 23.67
CA LEU A 12 14.89 2.18 23.32
C LEU A 12 16.33 1.70 23.60
N GLN A 13 16.53 0.95 24.67
CA GLN A 13 17.83 0.35 24.98
C GLN A 13 18.19 -0.74 23.96
N GLU A 14 17.25 -1.61 23.60
CA GLU A 14 17.44 -2.63 22.55
C GLU A 14 17.76 -1.98 21.19
N ASN A 15 17.04 -0.92 20.81
CA ASN A 15 17.30 -0.19 19.57
C ASN A 15 18.70 0.42 19.56
N LYS A 16 19.14 0.98 20.69
CA LYS A 16 20.50 1.50 20.86
C LYS A 16 21.55 0.41 20.69
N GLU A 17 21.32 -0.77 21.25
CA GLU A 17 22.26 -1.90 21.12
C GLU A 17 22.35 -2.43 19.69
N ARG A 18 21.22 -2.45 18.96
CA ARG A 18 21.16 -2.99 17.59
C ARG A 18 21.60 -2.01 16.51
N SER A 19 21.35 -0.72 16.72
CA SER A 19 21.48 0.31 15.67
C SER A 19 22.32 1.52 16.07
N GLY A 20 22.78 1.58 17.33
CA GLY A 20 23.44 2.75 17.89
C GLY A 20 22.50 3.89 18.28
N LEU A 21 21.20 3.81 17.93
CA LEU A 21 20.23 4.87 18.14
C LEU A 21 19.14 4.48 19.15
N PRO A 22 18.99 5.20 20.28
CA PRO A 22 17.86 5.05 21.19
C PRO A 22 16.65 5.83 20.64
N ILE A 23 16.14 5.42 19.48
CA ILE A 23 14.99 6.05 18.82
C ILE A 23 13.89 5.00 18.68
N ASP A 24 12.63 5.41 18.85
CA ASP A 24 11.47 4.55 18.72
C ASP A 24 10.28 5.33 18.15
N PHE A 25 9.34 4.62 17.53
CA PHE A 25 8.22 5.20 16.81
C PHE A 25 6.88 4.61 17.25
N TYR A 26 5.89 5.51 17.43
CA TYR A 26 4.53 5.14 17.80
C TYR A 26 3.53 5.77 16.84
N TYR A 27 2.72 4.93 16.20
CA TYR A 27 1.59 5.39 15.40
C TYR A 27 0.42 5.81 16.31
N LEU A 28 -0.02 7.06 16.18
CA LEU A 28 -1.23 7.54 16.80
C LEU A 28 -2.41 7.33 15.85
N GLY A 29 -3.43 6.58 16.28
CA GLY A 29 -4.62 6.32 15.45
C GLY A 29 -5.50 5.19 15.96
N GLY A 30 -4.93 4.23 16.69
CA GLY A 30 -5.68 3.18 17.36
C GLY A 30 -6.32 3.69 18.65
N GLY A 31 -7.63 3.98 18.61
CA GLY A 31 -8.44 4.03 19.81
C GLY A 31 -8.67 2.63 20.40
N ASP A 32 -9.22 2.61 21.61
CA ASP A 32 -9.55 1.51 22.51
C ASP A 32 -10.25 0.28 21.90
N LYS A 33 -10.75 0.34 20.65
CA LYS A 33 -11.09 -0.81 19.79
C LYS A 33 -10.95 -0.44 18.30
N ASN A 34 -10.23 -1.26 17.52
CA ASN A 34 -10.34 -1.47 16.05
C ASN A 34 -10.46 -0.24 15.11
N ASN A 35 -10.03 0.95 15.51
CA ASN A 35 -10.26 2.16 14.70
C ASN A 35 -9.23 2.40 13.59
N ALA A 36 -8.00 1.87 13.70
CA ALA A 36 -7.00 2.09 12.66
C ALA A 36 -7.30 1.29 11.37
N ASP A 37 -7.88 0.09 11.50
CA ASP A 37 -8.13 -0.82 10.37
C ASP A 37 -9.42 -0.50 9.59
N ARG A 38 -10.29 0.35 10.13
CA ARG A 38 -11.62 0.66 9.56
C ARG A 38 -11.76 2.11 9.12
N GLY A 39 -10.65 2.85 9.11
CA GLY A 39 -10.64 4.29 8.92
C GLY A 39 -11.17 5.07 10.12
N GLY A 40 -10.97 6.38 10.10
CA GLY A 40 -11.42 7.29 11.17
C GLY A 40 -10.38 8.34 11.52
N ALA A 41 -10.81 9.33 12.30
CA ALA A 41 -9.92 10.36 12.84
C ALA A 41 -9.30 9.90 14.18
N PRO A 42 -8.12 10.45 14.55
CA PRO A 42 -7.55 10.25 15.89
C PRO A 42 -8.58 10.57 16.98
N GLN A 43 -8.73 9.66 17.94
CA GLN A 43 -9.69 9.79 19.02
C GLN A 43 -9.16 10.70 20.14
N GLN A 44 -10.06 11.22 20.98
CA GLN A 44 -9.69 12.06 22.13
C GLN A 44 -8.67 11.38 23.07
N VAL A 45 -8.70 10.05 23.20
CA VAL A 45 -7.73 9.31 24.00
C VAL A 45 -6.30 9.46 23.48
N SER A 46 -6.11 9.50 22.16
CA SER A 46 -4.80 9.72 21.54
C SER A 46 -4.29 11.13 21.84
N LEU A 47 -5.16 12.14 21.75
CA LEU A 47 -4.82 13.52 22.08
C LEU A 47 -4.46 13.68 23.56
N LYS A 48 -5.29 13.16 24.47
CA LYS A 48 -5.01 13.18 25.92
C LYS A 48 -3.73 12.43 26.27
N THR A 49 -3.42 11.35 25.57
CA THR A 49 -2.18 10.61 25.76
C THR A 49 -0.98 11.45 25.35
N LEU A 50 -1.05 12.11 24.20
CA LEU A 50 -0.01 13.00 23.71
C LEU A 50 0.19 14.20 24.64
N GLU A 51 -0.87 14.91 25.01
CA GLU A 51 -0.83 16.04 25.95
C GLU A 51 -0.12 15.69 27.25
N LYS A 52 -0.48 14.54 27.84
CA LYS A 52 0.17 14.07 29.06
C LYS A 52 1.63 13.66 28.83
N CYS A 53 1.99 13.09 27.67
CA CYS A 53 3.39 12.78 27.36
C CYS A 53 4.24 14.06 27.26
N LEU A 54 3.69 15.12 26.67
CA LEU A 54 4.33 16.43 26.57
C LEU A 54 4.45 17.13 27.94
N ALA A 55 3.46 16.93 28.82
CA ALA A 55 3.48 17.50 30.17
C ALA A 55 4.36 16.71 31.17
N THR A 56 4.62 15.42 30.91
CA THR A 56 5.40 14.56 31.80
C THR A 56 6.89 14.71 31.51
N LYS A 57 7.68 15.08 32.52
CA LYS A 57 9.16 15.05 32.42
C LYS A 57 9.66 13.63 32.62
N GLY A 58 10.67 13.24 31.85
CA GLY A 58 11.29 11.92 31.96
C GLY A 58 12.52 11.79 31.06
N PRO A 59 13.18 10.62 31.07
CA PRO A 59 14.42 10.39 30.32
C PRO A 59 14.21 10.35 28.80
N VAL A 60 12.97 10.26 28.33
CA VAL A 60 12.62 10.20 26.90
C VAL A 60 11.86 11.45 26.51
N THR A 61 12.24 12.05 25.38
CA THR A 61 11.50 13.17 24.78
C THR A 61 10.54 12.63 23.72
N VAL A 62 9.25 12.94 23.87
CA VAL A 62 8.23 12.57 22.89
C VAL A 62 8.04 13.72 21.92
N ILE A 63 8.25 13.47 20.62
CA ILE A 63 8.11 14.46 19.55
C ILE A 63 6.91 14.06 18.67
N PRO A 64 5.79 14.81 18.70
CA PRO A 64 4.71 14.60 17.74
C PRO A 64 5.11 15.16 16.38
N GLY A 65 4.85 14.40 15.32
CA GLY A 65 5.22 14.82 13.97
C GLY A 65 4.62 13.93 12.89
N ARG A 66 4.94 14.30 11.66
CA ARG A 66 4.70 13.49 10.47
C ARG A 66 5.66 12.29 10.46
N ALA A 67 5.29 11.23 9.74
CA ALA A 67 6.09 10.01 9.64
C ALA A 67 7.50 10.24 9.02
N ASP A 68 7.65 11.27 8.19
CA ASP A 68 8.91 11.64 7.55
C ASP A 68 9.94 12.23 8.53
N LEU A 69 9.52 12.73 9.69
CA LEU A 69 10.40 13.34 10.68
C LEU A 69 11.50 12.38 11.14
N MET A 70 11.18 11.10 11.32
CA MET A 70 12.15 10.08 11.72
C MET A 70 13.23 9.91 10.65
N PHE A 71 12.83 9.69 9.40
CA PHE A 71 13.76 9.46 8.30
C PHE A 71 14.67 10.68 8.08
N ASN A 72 14.13 11.89 8.21
CA ASN A 72 14.89 13.12 8.05
C ASN A 72 15.82 13.43 9.23
N ALA A 73 15.57 12.83 10.41
CA ALA A 73 16.40 13.04 11.61
C ALA A 73 17.58 12.05 11.71
N ILE A 74 17.54 10.95 10.95
CA ILE A 74 18.62 9.96 10.90
C ILE A 74 19.65 10.42 9.87
N THR A 75 20.88 10.63 10.30
CA THR A 75 22.01 10.97 9.42
C THR A 75 22.51 9.75 8.64
N ASP A 76 23.23 9.97 7.53
CA ASP A 76 23.81 8.88 6.73
C ASP A 76 24.79 8.04 7.56
N GLU A 77 25.59 8.65 8.44
CA GLU A 77 26.51 7.95 9.33
C GLU A 77 25.78 7.04 10.32
N GLN A 78 24.60 7.46 10.78
CA GLN A 78 23.76 6.66 11.67
C GLN A 78 23.05 5.54 10.91
N ALA A 79 22.53 5.82 9.71
CA ALA A 79 21.89 4.83 8.85
C ALA A 79 22.87 3.72 8.45
N ALA A 80 24.16 4.04 8.29
CA ALA A 80 25.23 3.08 7.99
C ALA A 80 25.44 2.03 9.10
N LEU A 81 24.94 2.27 10.32
CA LEU A 81 24.98 1.31 11.44
C LEU A 81 23.80 0.32 11.42
N PHE A 82 22.80 0.53 10.57
CA PHE A 82 21.61 -0.31 10.56
C PHE A 82 21.89 -1.70 9.96
N PRO A 83 21.19 -2.74 10.45
CA PRO A 83 21.33 -4.07 9.88
C PRO A 83 20.77 -4.12 8.45
N THR A 84 21.48 -4.79 7.55
CA THR A 84 21.04 -5.05 6.18
C THR A 84 20.26 -6.35 6.11
N TRP A 85 19.14 -6.33 5.40
CA TRP A 85 18.36 -7.52 5.05
C TRP A 85 18.32 -7.69 3.52
N GLU A 86 18.92 -8.76 3.00
CA GLU A 86 19.17 -8.93 1.56
C GLU A 86 18.13 -9.79 0.83
N LYS A 87 17.10 -10.29 1.54
CA LYS A 87 16.10 -11.21 0.99
C LYS A 87 14.68 -10.65 1.17
N ASP A 88 13.71 -11.37 0.64
CA ASP A 88 12.30 -11.05 0.91
C ASP A 88 12.02 -11.07 2.41
N LEU A 89 11.23 -10.09 2.86
CA LEU A 89 10.64 -10.09 4.20
C LEU A 89 9.44 -11.05 4.20
N LEU A 90 9.74 -12.34 4.32
CA LEU A 90 8.71 -13.38 4.32
C LEU A 90 7.83 -13.23 5.57
N LEU A 91 6.59 -12.80 5.37
CA LEU A 91 5.58 -12.85 6.41
C LEU A 91 5.12 -14.31 6.57
N ILE A 92 5.47 -14.96 7.67
CA ILE A 92 5.10 -16.36 7.93
C ILE A 92 3.70 -16.52 8.58
N GLN A 93 3.15 -15.43 9.11
CA GLN A 93 1.80 -15.39 9.68
C GLN A 93 0.81 -14.89 8.63
N HIS A 94 -0.32 -15.60 8.45
CA HIS A 94 -1.41 -15.29 7.51
C HIS A 94 -1.12 -15.48 6.01
N SER A 95 0.14 -15.55 5.56
CA SER A 95 0.48 -15.51 4.12
C SER A 95 0.15 -16.75 3.30
N THR A 96 0.19 -17.96 3.87
CA THR A 96 0.03 -19.17 3.05
C THR A 96 -1.39 -19.35 2.50
N GLY A 97 -2.41 -19.04 3.31
CA GLY A 97 -3.81 -19.19 2.90
C GLY A 97 -4.23 -18.17 1.83
N VAL A 98 -3.62 -16.98 1.85
CA VAL A 98 -3.99 -15.91 0.91
C VAL A 98 -3.49 -16.14 -0.51
N LEU A 99 -2.53 -17.05 -0.71
CA LEU A 99 -2.03 -17.40 -2.04
C LEU A 99 -3.03 -18.24 -2.83
N THR A 100 -3.88 -19.02 -2.15
CA THR A 100 -4.80 -19.97 -2.79
C THR A 100 -6.28 -19.62 -2.63
N SER A 101 -6.63 -18.78 -1.65
CA SER A 101 -7.99 -18.28 -1.44
C SER A 101 -8.55 -17.59 -2.70
N MET A 102 -9.86 -17.74 -2.96
CA MET A 102 -10.59 -17.06 -4.05
C MET A 102 -9.83 -17.02 -5.39
N GLY A 103 -9.50 -18.19 -5.95
CA GLY A 103 -8.78 -18.30 -7.21
C GLY A 103 -9.41 -17.53 -8.38
N TYR A 104 -10.74 -17.35 -8.37
CA TYR A 104 -11.44 -16.55 -9.37
C TYR A 104 -11.05 -15.06 -9.32
N THR A 105 -10.96 -14.46 -8.13
CA THR A 105 -10.47 -13.07 -7.95
C THR A 105 -9.06 -12.92 -8.51
N LYS A 106 -8.17 -13.86 -8.17
CA LYS A 106 -6.77 -13.86 -8.65
C LYS A 106 -6.67 -14.02 -10.15
N LYS A 107 -7.52 -14.87 -10.74
CA LYS A 107 -7.60 -15.04 -12.20
C LYS A 107 -8.04 -13.75 -12.88
N LEU A 108 -9.14 -13.13 -12.43
CA LEU A 108 -9.59 -11.86 -12.99
C LEU A 108 -8.52 -10.77 -12.90
N ASN A 109 -7.83 -10.69 -11.75
CA ASN A 109 -6.72 -9.77 -11.57
C ASN A 109 -5.61 -9.99 -12.59
N ARG A 110 -5.17 -11.25 -12.72
CA ARG A 110 -4.09 -11.63 -13.64
C ARG A 110 -4.47 -11.39 -15.10
N ASP A 111 -5.69 -11.74 -15.50
CA ASP A 111 -6.19 -11.50 -16.85
C ASP A 111 -6.24 -9.98 -17.13
N ALA A 112 -6.66 -9.16 -16.15
CA ALA A 112 -6.68 -7.71 -16.27
C ALA A 112 -5.28 -7.11 -16.42
N GLU A 113 -4.30 -7.52 -15.62
CA GLU A 113 -2.89 -7.08 -15.75
C GLU A 113 -2.32 -7.38 -17.14
N ILE A 114 -2.55 -8.59 -17.65
CA ILE A 114 -2.06 -9.03 -18.95
C ILE A 114 -2.72 -8.21 -20.06
N LEU A 115 -4.04 -8.04 -20.01
CA LEU A 115 -4.78 -7.31 -21.03
C LEU A 115 -4.48 -5.81 -20.98
N ALA A 116 -4.31 -5.22 -19.79
CA ALA A 116 -3.91 -3.83 -19.63
C ALA A 116 -2.56 -3.57 -20.29
N ASN A 117 -1.56 -4.43 -20.03
CA ASN A 117 -0.26 -4.32 -20.68
C ASN A 117 -0.36 -4.41 -22.21
N ALA A 118 -1.13 -5.36 -22.72
CA ALA A 118 -1.33 -5.51 -24.17
C ALA A 118 -2.05 -4.29 -24.78
N ALA A 119 -3.08 -3.78 -24.11
CA ALA A 119 -3.86 -2.62 -24.52
C ALA A 119 -2.97 -1.35 -24.58
N GLU A 120 -2.16 -1.10 -23.55
CA GLU A 120 -1.24 0.05 -23.54
C GLU A 120 -0.18 -0.03 -24.64
N ARG A 121 0.44 -1.20 -24.83
CA ARG A 121 1.44 -1.38 -25.89
C ARG A 121 0.84 -1.20 -27.28
N ALA A 122 -0.37 -1.71 -27.51
CA ALA A 122 -1.10 -1.50 -28.75
C ALA A 122 -1.45 -0.02 -28.93
N ALA A 123 -1.94 0.65 -27.89
CA ALA A 123 -2.31 2.06 -27.92
C ALA A 123 -1.13 2.99 -28.20
N VAL A 124 0.04 2.74 -27.59
CA VAL A 124 1.28 3.47 -27.90
C VAL A 124 1.68 3.24 -29.36
N SER A 125 1.60 2.00 -29.83
CA SER A 125 1.92 1.66 -31.22
C SER A 125 0.98 2.39 -32.20
N ALA A 126 -0.33 2.38 -31.95
CA ALA A 126 -1.31 3.09 -32.77
C ALA A 126 -1.08 4.61 -32.74
N HIS A 127 -0.74 5.17 -31.58
CA HIS A 127 -0.40 6.58 -31.47
C HIS A 127 0.80 6.96 -32.35
N LEU A 128 1.86 6.16 -32.33
CA LEU A 128 3.09 6.42 -33.08
C LEU A 128 2.94 6.19 -34.59
N PHE A 129 2.28 5.10 -35.00
CA PHE A 129 2.29 4.66 -36.40
C PHE A 129 1.04 5.06 -37.19
N SER A 130 -0.15 5.09 -36.55
CA SER A 130 -1.41 5.48 -37.20
C SER A 130 -1.95 6.84 -36.79
N LYS A 131 -1.17 7.59 -35.99
CA LYS A 131 -1.55 8.91 -35.46
C LYS A 131 -2.88 8.87 -34.70
N ALA A 132 -3.25 7.71 -34.16
CA ALA A 132 -4.41 7.58 -33.30
C ALA A 132 -4.22 8.41 -32.02
N VAL A 133 -5.31 8.93 -31.45
CA VAL A 133 -5.25 9.59 -30.15
C VAL A 133 -5.00 8.54 -29.08
N TYR A 134 -4.01 8.75 -28.21
CA TYR A 134 -3.73 7.83 -27.10
C TYR A 134 -4.88 7.89 -26.06
N PRO A 135 -5.55 6.77 -25.76
CA PRO A 135 -6.76 6.74 -24.94
C PRO A 135 -6.46 6.76 -23.42
N ALA A 136 -5.70 7.76 -22.97
CA ALA A 136 -5.24 7.88 -21.57
C ALA A 136 -6.39 7.78 -20.55
N GLY A 137 -7.49 8.49 -20.78
CA GLY A 137 -8.62 8.50 -19.84
C GLY A 137 -9.33 7.15 -19.72
N GLN A 138 -9.33 6.32 -20.78
CA GLN A 138 -9.94 5.00 -20.73
C GLN A 138 -9.04 3.99 -20.02
N LEU A 139 -7.73 4.05 -20.31
CA LEU A 139 -6.70 3.26 -19.63
C LEU A 139 -6.65 3.57 -18.13
N GLN A 140 -6.69 4.85 -17.75
CA GLN A 140 -6.73 5.27 -16.35
C GLN A 140 -7.93 4.67 -15.61
N LYS A 141 -9.14 4.76 -16.18
CA LYS A 141 -10.34 4.16 -15.57
C LYS A 141 -10.22 2.65 -15.37
N GLY A 142 -9.62 1.95 -16.33
CA GLY A 142 -9.32 0.53 -16.21
C GLY A 142 -8.34 0.24 -15.07
N TRP A 143 -7.23 0.99 -14.99
CA TRP A 143 -6.23 0.82 -13.92
C TRP A 143 -6.76 1.16 -12.54
N GLU A 144 -7.58 2.20 -12.40
CA GLU A 144 -8.20 2.55 -11.12
C GLU A 144 -9.08 1.42 -10.56
N LEU A 145 -9.72 0.62 -11.42
CA LEU A 145 -10.48 -0.57 -11.01
C LEU A 145 -9.54 -1.72 -10.62
N VAL A 146 -8.49 -1.98 -11.40
CA VAL A 146 -7.48 -3.01 -11.08
C VAL A 146 -6.78 -2.71 -9.75
N LEU A 147 -6.33 -1.48 -9.54
CA LEU A 147 -5.61 -1.08 -8.34
C LEU A 147 -6.49 -1.11 -7.09
N ARG A 148 -7.81 -0.88 -7.21
CA ARG A 148 -8.76 -1.11 -6.11
C ARG A 148 -8.81 -2.59 -5.71
N ASN A 149 -8.77 -3.49 -6.69
CA ASN A 149 -8.72 -4.92 -6.43
C ASN A 149 -7.39 -5.37 -5.81
N HIS A 150 -6.29 -4.62 -6.02
CA HIS A 150 -4.97 -4.91 -5.42
C HIS A 150 -4.88 -4.59 -3.92
N PHE A 151 -5.96 -4.10 -3.29
CA PHE A 151 -5.96 -3.85 -1.86
C PHE A 151 -5.63 -5.13 -1.07
N HIS A 152 -4.89 -4.98 0.03
CA HIS A 152 -4.29 -6.10 0.77
C HIS A 152 -5.31 -7.04 1.42
N ASP A 153 -6.58 -6.64 1.55
CA ASP A 153 -7.65 -7.54 1.97
C ASP A 153 -8.51 -8.07 0.81
N THR A 154 -8.41 -7.46 -0.37
CA THR A 154 -9.23 -7.81 -1.54
C THR A 154 -8.56 -8.91 -2.36
N LEU A 155 -7.34 -8.68 -2.87
CA LEU A 155 -6.61 -9.66 -3.71
C LEU A 155 -6.15 -10.90 -2.91
N PRO A 156 -5.64 -10.74 -1.66
CA PRO A 156 -5.38 -11.85 -0.75
C PRO A 156 -6.64 -12.58 -0.29
N ALA A 157 -7.81 -12.00 -0.54
CA ALA A 157 -9.12 -12.54 -0.19
C ALA A 157 -9.32 -12.87 1.29
N THR A 158 -9.04 -11.87 2.12
CA THR A 158 -9.29 -11.85 3.57
C THR A 158 -10.48 -10.96 3.96
N SER A 159 -11.22 -10.47 2.97
CA SER A 159 -12.45 -9.69 3.15
C SER A 159 -13.69 -10.57 3.38
N ILE A 160 -14.80 -9.93 3.76
CA ILE A 160 -16.12 -10.58 3.79
C ILE A 160 -16.60 -10.96 2.38
N PRO A 161 -17.42 -12.01 2.21
CA PRO A 161 -17.80 -12.52 0.89
C PRO A 161 -18.32 -11.48 -0.10
N ILE A 162 -19.19 -10.55 0.35
CA ILE A 162 -19.78 -9.52 -0.51
C ILE A 162 -18.74 -8.56 -1.11
N ALA A 163 -17.60 -8.35 -0.47
CA ALA A 163 -16.53 -7.51 -1.01
C ALA A 163 -15.94 -8.12 -2.30
N HIS A 164 -15.94 -9.45 -2.41
CA HIS A 164 -15.46 -10.13 -3.61
C HIS A 164 -16.40 -9.99 -4.80
N GLU A 165 -17.72 -9.93 -4.57
CA GLU A 165 -18.69 -9.68 -5.63
C GLU A 165 -18.47 -8.30 -6.26
N TYR A 166 -18.20 -7.27 -5.44
CA TYR A 166 -17.83 -5.95 -5.95
C TYR A 166 -16.50 -5.98 -6.71
N ALA A 167 -15.49 -6.67 -6.18
CA ALA A 167 -14.20 -6.80 -6.84
C ALA A 167 -14.30 -7.51 -8.20
N TRP A 168 -15.16 -8.53 -8.32
CA TRP A 168 -15.40 -9.22 -9.59
C TRP A 168 -16.06 -8.30 -10.62
N ASN A 169 -17.06 -7.53 -10.20
CA ASN A 169 -17.69 -6.53 -11.06
C ASN A 169 -16.67 -5.50 -11.56
N ASP A 170 -15.84 -4.96 -10.67
CA ASP A 170 -14.78 -4.01 -11.02
C ASP A 170 -13.76 -4.63 -11.99
N GLY A 171 -13.38 -5.90 -11.75
CA GLY A 171 -12.48 -6.65 -12.62
C GLY A 171 -13.04 -6.86 -14.03
N ILE A 172 -14.33 -7.20 -14.16
CA ILE A 172 -14.99 -7.36 -15.45
C ILE A 172 -15.09 -6.02 -16.19
N ILE A 173 -15.41 -4.92 -15.49
CA ILE A 173 -15.44 -3.59 -16.09
C ILE A 173 -14.04 -3.20 -16.57
N ALA A 174 -12.99 -3.46 -15.78
CA ALA A 174 -11.61 -3.19 -16.17
C ALA A 174 -11.22 -3.96 -17.45
N LEU A 175 -11.53 -5.27 -17.50
CA LEU A 175 -11.30 -6.10 -18.68
C LEU A 175 -11.99 -5.52 -19.92
N ASN A 176 -13.23 -5.04 -19.80
CA ASN A 176 -13.95 -4.41 -20.90
C ASN A 176 -13.28 -3.10 -21.35
N GLN A 177 -12.79 -2.26 -20.41
CA GLN A 177 -12.06 -1.04 -20.77
C GLN A 177 -10.80 -1.36 -21.58
N PHE A 178 -9.99 -2.30 -21.10
CA PHE A 178 -8.74 -2.67 -21.78
C PHE A 178 -8.99 -3.39 -23.10
N SER A 179 -10.03 -4.23 -23.17
CA SER A 179 -10.42 -4.91 -24.42
C SER A 179 -10.80 -3.91 -25.51
N GLY A 180 -11.59 -2.89 -25.17
CA GLY A 180 -11.94 -1.82 -26.10
C GLY A 180 -10.71 -1.08 -26.62
N VAL A 181 -9.84 -0.63 -25.70
CA VAL A 181 -8.58 0.05 -26.07
C VAL A 181 -7.71 -0.83 -26.97
N TYR A 182 -7.56 -2.11 -26.63
CA TYR A 182 -6.77 -3.05 -27.42
C TYR A 182 -7.34 -3.22 -28.83
N ALA A 183 -8.65 -3.48 -28.94
CA ALA A 183 -9.31 -3.70 -30.22
C ALA A 183 -9.24 -2.47 -31.13
N ASP A 184 -9.50 -1.27 -30.59
CA ASP A 184 -9.44 -0.01 -31.35
C ASP A 184 -8.02 0.28 -31.83
N SER A 185 -7.02 0.04 -30.98
CA SER A 185 -5.62 0.26 -31.28
C SER A 185 -5.12 -0.69 -32.37
N VAL A 186 -5.39 -1.99 -32.23
CA VAL A 186 -5.05 -3.00 -33.24
C VAL A 186 -5.78 -2.73 -34.55
N GLY A 187 -7.06 -2.35 -34.50
CA GLY A 187 -7.83 -1.97 -35.67
C GLY A 187 -7.27 -0.74 -36.38
N SER A 188 -6.74 0.24 -35.64
CA SER A 188 -6.08 1.41 -36.21
C SER A 188 -4.79 1.02 -36.95
N LEU A 189 -3.98 0.18 -36.33
CA LEU A 189 -2.74 -0.32 -36.90
C LEU A 189 -2.97 -1.18 -38.15
N SER A 190 -4.01 -2.02 -38.17
CA SER A 190 -4.28 -2.91 -39.31
C SER A 190 -4.75 -2.18 -40.57
N ARG A 191 -5.13 -0.90 -40.46
CA ARG A 191 -5.51 -0.04 -41.60
C ARG A 191 -4.35 0.78 -42.15
N LEU A 192 -3.16 0.66 -41.59
CA LEU A 192 -1.95 1.26 -42.16
C LEU A 192 -1.65 0.60 -43.51
N LYS A 193 -1.61 1.40 -44.57
CA LYS A 193 -1.14 1.01 -45.90
C LYS A 193 0.35 1.27 -46.04
#